data_AF-R4TBP4-F1
#
_entry.id   AF-R4TBP4-F1
#
_cell.length_a   1.000
_cell.length_b   1.000
_cell.length_c   1.000
_cell.angle_alpha   90.00
_cell.angle_beta   90.00
_cell.angle_gamma   90.00
#
_symmetry.space_group_name_H-M   'P 1'
#
loop_
_entity.id
_entity.type
_entity.pdbx_description
1 polymer ?
#
loop_
_entity_poly.entity_id
_entity_poly.type
_entity_poly.pdbx_seq_one_letter_code
_entity_poly.pdbx_strand_id
1 'polypeptide(L)'
;MGDYDKGIELLRLLGGVENPAVLELFDAVEAVDYGREAVAFVYGGVYQRPGLSLPQRQLITVAALEALGYAEAQLRFHRDAVANVGGDLAQDDETTRRLKRIAVYTAKGGVAPELADVLREAREAGELREAVEAILHLAVYVGFPAALNALAITLTGDEHRERA
;
A
#
# COMPACT_ATOMS: atom_id res chain seq x y z
N MET A 1 11.06 -14.41 -15.89
CA MET A 1 9.73 -14.66 -15.28
C MET A 1 8.84 -13.46 -15.59
N GLY A 2 7.62 -13.68 -16.08
CA GLY A 2 6.70 -12.60 -16.43
C GLY A 2 6.10 -11.93 -15.20
N ASP A 3 5.47 -10.77 -15.35
CA ASP A 3 4.91 -10.03 -14.20
C ASP A 3 3.72 -10.78 -13.57
N TYR A 4 2.90 -11.47 -14.37
CA TYR A 4 1.86 -12.35 -13.83
C TYR A 4 2.46 -13.46 -12.95
N ASP A 5 3.54 -14.10 -13.41
CA ASP A 5 4.19 -15.19 -12.67
C ASP A 5 4.75 -14.70 -11.32
N LYS A 6 5.42 -13.53 -11.32
CA LYS A 6 5.86 -12.86 -10.08
C LYS A 6 4.69 -12.54 -9.16
N GLY A 7 3.59 -12.06 -9.75
CA GLY A 7 2.39 -11.71 -9.01
C GLY A 7 1.75 -12.92 -8.34
N ILE A 8 1.67 -14.05 -9.03
CA ILE A 8 1.15 -15.30 -8.47
C ILE A 8 2.05 -15.85 -7.37
N GLU A 9 3.37 -15.85 -7.57
CA GLU A 9 4.32 -16.28 -6.53
C GLU A 9 4.15 -15.45 -5.25
N LEU A 10 4.12 -14.11 -5.40
CA LEU A 10 3.91 -13.23 -4.27
C LEU A 10 2.53 -13.44 -3.62
N LEU A 11 1.47 -13.57 -4.40
CA LEU A 11 0.12 -13.73 -3.87
C LEU A 11 -0.02 -15.03 -3.06
N ARG A 12 0.62 -16.12 -3.50
CA ARG A 12 0.71 -17.38 -2.75
C ARG A 12 1.48 -17.21 -1.45
N LEU A 13 2.61 -16.50 -1.48
CA LEU A 13 3.38 -16.18 -0.28
C LEU A 13 2.54 -15.35 0.71
N LEU A 14 1.87 -14.30 0.25
CA LEU A 14 1.01 -13.46 1.10
C LEU A 14 -0.14 -14.28 1.69
N GLY A 15 -0.79 -15.12 0.88
CA GLY A 15 -1.91 -15.94 1.33
C GLY A 15 -1.52 -17.17 2.16
N GLY A 16 -0.25 -17.60 2.13
CA GLY A 16 0.19 -18.86 2.72
C GLY A 16 -0.48 -20.09 2.10
N VAL A 17 -0.94 -19.99 0.85
CA VAL A 17 -1.72 -21.03 0.15
C VAL A 17 -1.32 -21.14 -1.32
N GLU A 18 -1.47 -22.34 -1.89
CA GLU A 18 -1.17 -22.60 -3.30
C GLU A 18 -2.20 -21.98 -4.27
N ASN A 19 -3.47 -21.92 -3.87
CA ASN A 19 -4.54 -21.34 -4.68
C ASN A 19 -5.22 -20.16 -3.97
N PRO A 20 -4.84 -18.91 -4.32
CA PRO A 20 -5.46 -17.73 -3.73
C PRO A 20 -6.93 -17.55 -4.15
N ALA A 21 -7.83 -17.34 -3.18
CA ALA A 21 -9.27 -17.21 -3.41
C ALA A 21 -9.68 -16.09 -4.38
N VAL A 22 -8.86 -15.04 -4.53
CA VAL A 22 -9.12 -13.95 -5.48
C VAL A 22 -9.10 -14.43 -6.94
N LEU A 23 -8.35 -15.49 -7.25
CA LEU A 23 -8.34 -16.07 -8.60
C LEU A 23 -9.65 -16.82 -8.89
N GLU A 24 -10.12 -17.60 -7.91
CA GLU A 24 -11.41 -18.31 -7.99
C GLU A 24 -12.56 -17.31 -8.15
N LEU A 25 -12.48 -16.15 -7.49
CA LEU A 25 -13.47 -15.09 -7.64
C LEU A 25 -13.58 -14.56 -9.07
N PHE A 26 -12.45 -14.28 -9.73
CA PHE A 26 -12.44 -13.78 -11.12
C PHE A 26 -12.86 -14.87 -12.11
N ASP A 27 -12.50 -16.12 -11.87
CA ASP A 27 -12.93 -17.26 -12.67
C ASP A 27 -14.45 -17.46 -12.58
N ALA A 28 -15.01 -17.41 -11.37
CA ALA A 28 -16.45 -17.59 -11.14
C ALA A 28 -17.35 -16.53 -11.80
N VAL A 29 -16.80 -15.36 -12.13
CA VAL A 29 -17.51 -14.30 -12.86
C VAL A 29 -17.07 -14.17 -14.32
N GLU A 30 -16.35 -15.16 -14.84
CA GLU A 30 -15.86 -15.24 -16.22
C GLU A 30 -14.96 -14.05 -16.63
N ALA A 31 -14.23 -13.45 -15.67
CA ALA A 31 -13.34 -12.30 -15.86
C ALA A 31 -11.86 -12.67 -15.64
N VAL A 32 -11.47 -13.86 -16.12
CA VAL A 32 -10.13 -14.44 -15.91
C VAL A 32 -9.02 -13.55 -16.49
N ASP A 33 -9.27 -12.94 -17.65
CA ASP A 33 -8.36 -12.00 -18.31
C ASP A 33 -8.05 -10.80 -17.42
N TYR A 34 -9.09 -10.16 -16.88
CA TYR A 34 -8.94 -9.06 -15.93
C TYR A 34 -8.24 -9.51 -14.64
N GLY A 35 -8.57 -10.70 -14.13
CA GLY A 35 -7.88 -11.27 -12.97
C GLY A 35 -6.37 -11.42 -13.20
N ARG A 36 -5.96 -11.83 -14.41
CA ARG A 36 -4.54 -11.92 -14.79
C ARG A 36 -3.88 -10.54 -14.87
N GLU A 37 -4.55 -9.56 -15.47
CA GLU A 37 -4.07 -8.18 -15.55
C GLU A 37 -3.90 -7.56 -14.16
N ALA A 38 -4.92 -7.70 -13.30
CA ALA A 38 -4.89 -7.22 -11.93
C ALA A 38 -3.74 -7.83 -11.13
N VAL A 39 -3.51 -9.15 -11.24
CA VAL A 39 -2.40 -9.82 -10.55
C VAL A 39 -1.05 -9.36 -11.07
N ALA A 40 -0.89 -9.27 -12.39
CA ALA A 40 0.35 -8.80 -13.00
C ALA A 40 0.66 -7.35 -12.60
N PHE A 41 -0.35 -6.48 -12.56
CA PHE A 41 -0.18 -5.08 -12.20
C PHE A 41 0.07 -4.90 -10.69
N VAL A 42 -0.81 -5.43 -9.84
CA VAL A 42 -0.74 -5.21 -8.39
C VAL A 42 0.46 -5.96 -7.80
N TYR A 43 0.46 -7.28 -7.88
CA TYR A 43 1.46 -8.12 -7.21
C TYR A 43 2.74 -8.28 -8.04
N GLY A 44 2.61 -8.31 -9.36
CA GLY A 44 3.74 -8.39 -10.30
C GLY A 44 4.44 -7.06 -10.59
N GLY A 45 3.77 -5.93 -10.30
CA GLY A 45 4.26 -4.58 -10.59
C GLY A 45 4.40 -3.73 -9.32
N VAL A 46 3.28 -3.25 -8.77
CA VAL A 46 3.26 -2.30 -7.64
C VAL A 46 4.06 -2.81 -6.44
N TYR A 47 3.86 -4.07 -6.06
CA TYR A 47 4.58 -4.70 -4.95
C TYR A 47 6.08 -4.90 -5.20
N GLN A 48 6.50 -4.99 -6.46
CA GLN A 48 7.90 -5.26 -6.84
C GLN A 48 8.77 -4.00 -6.82
N ARG A 49 8.15 -2.82 -6.65
CA ARG A 49 8.88 -1.56 -6.57
C ARG A 49 9.82 -1.55 -5.36
N PRO A 50 11.03 -0.98 -5.48
CA PRO A 50 11.93 -0.83 -4.34
C PRO A 50 11.42 0.26 -3.38
N GLY A 51 11.97 0.30 -2.17
CA GLY A 51 11.75 1.39 -1.22
C GLY A 51 10.92 1.01 0.00
N LEU A 52 10.10 -0.04 -0.08
CA LEU A 52 9.42 -0.63 1.08
C LEU A 52 9.61 -2.14 1.10
N SER A 53 9.81 -2.68 2.29
CA SER A 53 9.80 -4.13 2.51
C SER A 53 8.38 -4.70 2.41
N LEU A 54 8.27 -6.01 2.18
CA LEU A 54 6.96 -6.69 2.19
C LEU A 54 6.21 -6.50 3.53
N PRO A 55 6.84 -6.65 4.71
CA PRO A 55 6.20 -6.29 5.98
C PRO A 55 5.66 -4.86 6.02
N GLN A 56 6.44 -3.87 5.59
CA GLN A 56 5.97 -2.46 5.56
C GLN A 56 4.77 -2.30 4.64
N ARG A 57 4.79 -2.91 3.44
CA ARG A 57 3.67 -2.90 2.49
C ARG A 57 2.40 -3.50 3.10
N GLN A 58 2.52 -4.62 3.84
CA GLN A 58 1.37 -5.21 4.51
C GLN A 58 0.83 -4.32 5.64
N LEU A 59 1.72 -3.75 6.47
CA LEU A 59 1.31 -2.88 7.57
C LEU A 59 0.57 -1.62 7.10
N ILE A 60 1.04 -0.96 6.02
CA ILE A 60 0.33 0.20 5.46
C ILE A 60 -1.00 -0.20 4.81
N THR A 61 -1.05 -1.37 4.15
CA THR A 61 -2.30 -1.87 3.57
C THR A 61 -3.32 -2.17 4.68
N VAL A 62 -2.93 -2.82 5.77
CA VAL A 62 -3.81 -3.07 6.92
C VAL A 62 -4.34 -1.75 7.49
N ALA A 63 -3.47 -0.78 7.76
CA ALA A 63 -3.86 0.53 8.29
C ALA A 63 -4.85 1.28 7.36
N ALA A 64 -4.64 1.22 6.05
CA ALA A 64 -5.55 1.80 5.07
C ALA A 64 -6.91 1.09 5.03
N LEU A 65 -6.93 -0.25 5.02
CA LEU A 65 -8.16 -1.04 4.99
C LEU A 65 -8.99 -0.87 6.27
N GLU A 66 -8.34 -0.76 7.44
CA GLU A 66 -8.99 -0.40 8.70
C GLU A 66 -9.63 0.98 8.65
N ALA A 67 -8.95 1.96 8.05
CA ALA A 67 -9.49 3.31 7.87
C ALA A 67 -10.68 3.36 6.88
N LEU A 68 -10.71 2.49 5.87
CA LEU A 68 -11.82 2.38 4.92
C LEU A 68 -13.07 1.73 5.56
N GLY A 69 -12.90 0.73 6.43
CA GLY A 69 -13.98 0.17 7.26
C GLY A 69 -15.00 -0.72 6.56
N TYR A 70 -14.88 -1.00 5.25
CA TYR A 70 -15.80 -1.86 4.50
C TYR A 70 -15.16 -3.12 3.89
N ALA A 71 -13.83 -3.20 3.84
CA ALA A 71 -13.09 -4.22 3.09
C ALA A 71 -12.65 -5.41 3.96
N GLU A 72 -13.56 -5.96 4.75
CA GLU A 72 -13.26 -6.93 5.83
C GLU A 72 -12.55 -8.22 5.34
N ALA A 73 -12.91 -8.76 4.18
CA ALA A 73 -12.24 -9.93 3.62
C ALA A 73 -10.77 -9.65 3.23
N GLN A 74 -10.52 -8.49 2.62
CA GLN A 74 -9.18 -8.01 2.28
C GLN A 74 -8.38 -7.71 3.56
N LEU A 75 -9.01 -7.10 4.57
CA LEU A 75 -8.37 -6.79 5.84
C LEU A 75 -7.88 -8.05 6.55
N ARG A 76 -8.70 -9.12 6.61
CA ARG A 76 -8.25 -10.41 7.15
C ARG A 76 -7.07 -10.99 6.37
N PHE A 77 -7.18 -11.03 5.04
CA PHE A 77 -6.10 -11.52 4.19
C PHE A 77 -4.77 -10.78 4.46
N HIS A 78 -4.80 -9.45 4.52
CA HIS A 78 -3.59 -8.66 4.74
C HIS A 78 -3.05 -8.75 6.17
N ARG A 79 -3.91 -8.99 7.18
CA ARG A 79 -3.46 -9.29 8.55
C ARG A 79 -2.68 -10.60 8.62
N ASP A 80 -3.19 -11.66 8.00
CA ASP A 80 -2.50 -12.95 7.93
C ASP A 80 -1.20 -12.83 7.12
N ALA A 81 -1.25 -12.06 6.03
CA ALA A 81 -0.11 -11.84 5.17
C ALA A 81 1.06 -11.14 5.86
N VAL A 82 0.82 -10.28 6.87
CA VAL A 82 1.90 -9.68 7.69
C VAL A 82 2.78 -10.78 8.28
N ALA A 83 2.18 -11.79 8.90
CA ALA A 83 2.93 -12.90 9.50
C ALA A 83 3.63 -13.77 8.44
N ASN A 84 2.96 -14.03 7.31
CA ASN A 84 3.51 -14.86 6.23
C ASN A 84 4.77 -14.25 5.58
N VAL A 85 4.93 -12.93 5.64
CA VAL A 85 6.14 -12.23 5.16
C VAL A 85 7.11 -11.85 6.28
N GLY A 86 6.94 -12.40 7.48
CA GLY A 86 7.84 -12.19 8.62
C GLY A 86 7.70 -10.83 9.31
N GLY A 87 6.56 -10.17 9.16
CA GLY A 87 6.23 -8.92 9.86
C GLY A 87 5.51 -9.16 11.19
N ASP A 88 5.35 -8.07 11.96
CA ASP A 88 4.60 -8.03 13.20
C ASP A 88 3.54 -6.92 13.13
N LEU A 89 2.25 -7.27 13.32
CA LEU A 89 1.15 -6.30 13.34
C LEU A 89 1.33 -5.25 14.45
N ALA A 90 1.93 -5.65 15.57
CA ALA A 90 2.21 -4.79 16.71
C ALA A 90 3.46 -3.92 16.53
N GLN A 91 4.16 -4.03 15.40
CA GLN A 91 5.32 -3.19 15.11
C GLN A 91 4.92 -1.71 15.15
N ASP A 92 5.61 -0.95 16.00
CA ASP A 92 5.28 0.43 16.36
C ASP A 92 6.52 1.33 16.50
N ASP A 93 7.60 0.96 15.80
CA ASP A 93 8.74 1.87 15.64
C ASP A 93 8.30 3.17 14.93
N GLU A 94 9.13 4.20 15.09
CA GLU A 94 8.82 5.54 14.65
C GLU A 94 8.54 5.64 13.13
N THR A 95 9.33 4.96 12.30
CA THR A 95 9.11 4.90 10.85
C THR A 95 7.78 4.20 10.53
N THR A 96 7.51 3.07 11.17
CA THR A 96 6.24 2.33 11.00
C THR A 96 5.03 3.17 11.41
N ARG A 97 5.11 3.91 12.52
CA ARG A 97 4.04 4.83 12.95
C ARG A 97 3.74 5.90 11.91
N ARG A 98 4.78 6.51 11.31
CA ARG A 98 4.58 7.49 10.23
C ARG A 98 3.94 6.87 9.01
N LEU A 99 4.43 5.72 8.54
CA LEU A 99 3.89 5.03 7.38
C LEU A 99 2.41 4.63 7.60
N LYS A 100 2.04 4.11 8.78
CA LYS A 100 0.65 3.80 9.14
C LYS A 100 -0.23 5.06 9.13
N ARG A 101 0.23 6.18 9.69
CA ARG A 101 -0.51 7.46 9.66
C ARG A 101 -0.70 7.98 8.24
N ILE A 102 0.34 7.97 7.40
CA ILE A 102 0.26 8.31 5.97
C ILE A 102 -0.81 7.44 5.30
N ALA A 103 -0.83 6.14 5.59
CA ALA A 103 -1.80 5.23 5.02
C ALA A 103 -3.24 5.56 5.41
N VAL A 104 -3.48 5.82 6.70
CA VAL A 104 -4.79 6.22 7.22
C VAL A 104 -5.28 7.51 6.57
N TYR A 105 -4.44 8.55 6.49
CA TYR A 105 -4.87 9.83 5.91
C TYR A 105 -5.01 9.78 4.39
N THR A 106 -4.22 8.96 3.71
CA THR A 106 -4.40 8.67 2.29
C THR A 106 -5.74 7.97 2.06
N ALA A 107 -6.08 6.97 2.88
CA ALA A 107 -7.38 6.27 2.80
C ALA A 107 -8.58 7.20 3.04
N LYS A 108 -8.40 8.27 3.84
CA LYS A 108 -9.41 9.31 4.08
C LYS A 108 -9.45 10.40 2.99
N GLY A 109 -8.98 10.07 1.78
CA GLY A 109 -9.04 10.95 0.60
C GLY A 109 -7.76 11.73 0.30
N GLY A 110 -6.71 11.60 1.12
CA GLY A 110 -5.40 12.21 0.86
C GLY A 110 -5.38 13.73 0.98
N VAL A 111 -6.34 14.32 1.70
CA VAL A 111 -6.51 15.78 1.85
C VAL A 111 -6.50 16.24 3.30
N ALA A 112 -6.35 15.33 4.25
CA ALA A 112 -6.35 15.67 5.67
C ALA A 112 -5.14 16.57 6.01
N PRO A 113 -5.30 17.69 6.75
CA PRO A 113 -4.18 18.55 7.15
C PRO A 113 -3.07 17.78 7.87
N GLU A 114 -3.44 16.79 8.68
CA GLU A 114 -2.52 15.93 9.41
C GLU A 114 -1.60 15.11 8.48
N LEU A 115 -2.03 14.84 7.23
CA LEU A 115 -1.17 14.21 6.24
C LEU A 115 0.02 15.10 5.89
N ALA A 116 -0.18 16.41 5.77
CA ALA A 116 0.90 17.35 5.50
C ALA A 116 1.92 17.36 6.64
N ASP A 117 1.46 17.31 7.89
CA ASP A 117 2.34 17.21 9.06
C ASP A 117 3.17 15.94 9.04
N VAL A 118 2.57 14.77 8.79
CA VAL A 118 3.31 13.50 8.76
C VAL A 118 4.30 13.45 7.59
N LEU A 119 3.95 14.00 6.44
CA LEU A 119 4.84 14.06 5.28
C LEU A 119 6.03 15.01 5.52
N ARG A 120 5.81 16.11 6.24
CA ARG A 120 6.88 16.99 6.71
C ARG A 120 7.80 16.27 7.70
N GLU A 121 7.24 15.56 8.67
CA GLU A 121 8.00 14.73 9.63
C GLU A 121 8.85 13.68 8.90
N ALA A 122 8.27 12.96 7.92
CA ALA A 122 9.00 11.98 7.11
C ALA A 122 10.14 12.64 6.32
N ARG A 123 9.92 13.83 5.75
CA ARG A 123 10.97 14.58 5.07
C ARG A 123 12.11 15.00 6.00
N GLU A 124 11.80 15.50 7.19
CA GLU A 124 12.77 15.87 8.22
C GLU A 124 13.58 14.66 8.72
N ALA A 125 12.96 13.48 8.77
CA ALA A 125 13.60 12.21 9.11
C ALA A 125 14.42 11.60 7.95
N GLY A 126 14.36 12.16 6.74
CA GLY A 126 15.03 11.61 5.56
C GLY A 126 14.29 10.43 4.89
N GLU A 127 13.01 10.22 5.24
CA GLU A 127 12.16 9.09 4.85
C GLU A 127 11.12 9.46 3.78
N LEU A 128 11.31 10.59 3.09
CA LEU A 128 10.32 11.06 2.08
C LEU A 128 10.14 10.05 0.94
N ARG A 129 11.19 9.29 0.61
CA ARG A 129 11.14 8.28 -0.44
C ARG A 129 10.20 7.13 -0.05
N GLU A 130 10.31 6.66 1.19
CA GLU A 130 9.46 5.62 1.78
C GLU A 130 8.01 6.10 1.86
N ALA A 131 7.79 7.37 2.24
CA ALA A 131 6.47 7.98 2.25
C ALA A 131 5.82 8.03 0.86
N VAL A 132 6.55 8.45 -0.17
CA VAL A 132 6.09 8.44 -1.57
C VAL A 132 5.76 7.03 -2.03
N GLU A 133 6.62 6.06 -1.71
CA GLU A 133 6.39 4.67 -2.08
C GLU A 133 5.17 4.08 -1.36
N ALA A 134 4.91 4.46 -0.13
CA ALA A 134 3.70 4.07 0.59
C ALA A 134 2.44 4.62 -0.09
N ILE A 135 2.43 5.88 -0.50
CA ILE A 135 1.29 6.49 -1.21
C ILE A 135 1.05 5.79 -2.56
N LEU A 136 2.11 5.50 -3.32
CA LEU A 136 2.01 4.78 -4.59
C LEU A 136 1.48 3.37 -4.42
N HIS A 137 1.96 2.65 -3.39
CA HIS A 137 1.46 1.33 -3.03
C HIS A 137 -0.04 1.35 -2.70
N LEU A 138 -0.50 2.40 -2.02
CA LEU A 138 -1.88 2.51 -1.59
C LEU A 138 -2.87 2.83 -2.71
N ALA A 139 -2.42 3.30 -3.87
CA ALA A 139 -3.29 3.64 -5.00
C ALA A 139 -4.24 2.49 -5.41
N VAL A 140 -3.80 1.24 -5.27
CA VAL A 140 -4.61 0.04 -5.60
C VAL A 140 -5.60 -0.35 -4.50
N TYR A 141 -5.46 0.19 -3.29
CA TYR A 141 -6.34 -0.08 -2.15
C TYR A 141 -7.33 1.06 -1.88
N VAL A 142 -6.86 2.30 -2.01
CA VAL A 142 -7.62 3.51 -1.64
C VAL A 142 -8.06 4.31 -2.85
N GLY A 143 -7.70 3.86 -4.05
CA GLY A 143 -8.02 4.50 -5.32
C GLY A 143 -7.01 5.57 -5.72
N PHE A 144 -6.88 5.74 -7.03
CA PHE A 144 -5.94 6.68 -7.64
C PHE A 144 -6.16 8.15 -7.23
N PRO A 145 -7.39 8.69 -7.14
CA PRO A 145 -7.59 10.08 -6.74
C PRO A 145 -7.04 10.42 -5.35
N ALA A 146 -7.25 9.56 -4.36
CA ALA A 146 -6.77 9.77 -3.01
C ALA A 146 -5.22 9.71 -2.92
N ALA A 147 -4.60 8.79 -3.66
CA ALA A 147 -3.15 8.72 -3.78
C ALA A 147 -2.56 9.96 -4.47
N LEU A 148 -3.19 10.47 -5.53
CA LEU A 148 -2.75 11.69 -6.21
C LEU A 148 -2.84 12.93 -5.30
N ASN A 149 -3.91 13.07 -4.52
CA ASN A 149 -4.03 14.15 -3.55
C ASN A 149 -2.86 14.10 -2.53
N ALA A 150 -2.58 12.92 -1.99
CA ALA A 150 -1.48 12.72 -1.06
C ALA A 150 -0.10 13.01 -1.70
N LEU A 151 0.14 12.58 -2.94
CA LEU A 151 1.37 12.90 -3.67
C LEU A 151 1.54 14.40 -3.90
N ALA A 152 0.47 15.13 -4.23
CA ALA A 152 0.55 16.58 -4.43
C ALA A 152 1.06 17.31 -3.19
N ILE A 153 0.65 16.87 -1.99
CA ILE A 153 1.13 17.44 -0.71
C ILE A 153 2.64 17.25 -0.54
N THR A 154 3.23 16.19 -1.10
CA THR A 154 4.69 15.99 -1.02
C THR A 154 5.48 17.08 -1.73
N LEU A 155 4.88 17.77 -2.72
CA LEU A 155 5.51 18.82 -3.53
C LEU A 155 5.47 20.21 -2.87
N THR A 156 4.45 20.49 -2.05
CA THR A 156 4.17 21.86 -1.54
C THR A 156 5.20 22.36 -0.53
N GLY A 157 6.07 21.50 -0.01
CA GLY A 157 7.21 21.90 0.83
C GLY A 157 8.38 22.54 0.07
N ASP A 158 8.44 22.39 -1.26
CA ASP A 158 9.54 22.90 -2.07
C ASP A 158 9.27 24.34 -2.59
N GLU A 159 8.00 24.70 -2.86
CA GLU A 159 7.62 26.02 -3.42
C GLU A 159 7.83 27.20 -2.45
N HIS A 160 7.89 26.94 -1.13
CA HIS A 160 8.16 27.98 -0.13
C HIS A 160 9.66 28.25 0.10
N ARG A 161 10.56 27.39 -0.39
CA ARG A 161 12.03 27.59 -0.26
C ARG A 161 12.64 28.39 -1.41
N GLU A 162 11.98 28.45 -2.57
CA GLU A 162 12.46 29.26 -3.71
C GLU A 162 11.98 30.73 -3.66
N ARG A 163 11.20 31.11 -2.64
CA ARG A 163 10.62 32.46 -2.48
C ARG A 163 11.02 33.18 -1.18
N ALA A 164 11.98 32.65 -0.43
CA ALA A 164 12.54 33.26 0.78
C ALA A 164 14.05 33.47 0.61
#